data_AF-T1ASA1-F1
#
_entry.id   AF-T1ASA1-F1
#
_cell.length_a   1.000
_cell.length_b   1.000
_cell.length_c   1.000
_cell.angle_alpha   90.00
_cell.angle_beta   90.00
_cell.angle_gamma   90.00
#
_symmetry.space_group_name_H-M   'P 1'
#
loop_
_entity.id
_entity.type
_entity.pdbx_description
1 polymer ?
#
loop_
_entity_poly.entity_id
_entity_poly.type
_entity_poly.pdbx_seq_one_letter_code
_entity_poly.pdbx_strand_id
1 'polypeptide(L)'
;YVAHPPNDSVDVVDLASRKYVRSLTGLKGVAGVWVSEERNLLFTSNRGEDTTSIFRLPEEKELFRLPTGARPNGMAFDPGRQLLAVAGVGNPTTGAPPTVTTYDVARGKQLHQIVLPGRTRWAVFHPSTEAFYVNIADPPNIAEIPVGSTHSVRRFLEIPGVGPHGLEQAPDERTLYCACDGGQLVTVDLPSGRSQVTGTLAGPPDVLWMNVRMGHLYAAVGEPGVVQVFRTRPLADLDAFPTGADAHTLTVDPKRNEVHVFLPARHEDLVLGDG
;
A
#
# COMPACT_ATOMS: atom_id res chain seq x y z
N TYR A 1 -11.34 6.27 -3.75
CA TYR A 1 -11.84 5.45 -2.63
C TYR A 1 -10.94 5.72 -1.43
N VAL A 2 -11.50 6.03 -0.26
CA VAL A 2 -10.75 6.43 0.93
C VAL A 2 -11.20 5.58 2.12
N ALA A 3 -10.27 4.90 2.80
CA ALA A 3 -10.60 4.13 4.00
C ALA A 3 -10.83 5.05 5.21
N HIS A 4 -11.91 4.81 5.95
CA HIS A 4 -12.21 5.46 7.23
C HIS A 4 -12.29 4.42 8.35
N PRO A 5 -11.15 4.02 8.94
CA PRO A 5 -11.13 2.99 9.98
C PRO A 5 -12.07 3.27 11.16
N PRO A 6 -12.18 4.50 11.71
CA PRO A 6 -13.11 4.79 12.81
C PRO A 6 -14.59 4.69 12.43
N ASN A 7 -14.92 4.79 11.14
CA ASN A 7 -16.29 4.80 10.63
C ASN A 7 -16.69 3.45 10.01
N ASP A 8 -15.85 2.42 10.12
CA ASP A 8 -16.07 1.09 9.53
C ASP A 8 -16.51 1.14 8.05
N SER A 9 -15.91 2.05 7.28
CA SER A 9 -16.38 2.35 5.91
C SER A 9 -15.30 2.86 4.96
N VAL A 10 -15.59 2.77 3.67
CA VAL A 10 -14.80 3.34 2.58
C VAL A 10 -15.63 4.39 1.85
N ASP A 11 -15.12 5.62 1.78
CA ASP A 11 -15.77 6.71 1.06
C ASP A 11 -15.42 6.67 -0.43
N VAL A 12 -16.44 6.87 -1.25
CA VAL A 12 -16.34 6.99 -2.71
C VAL A 12 -16.42 8.48 -3.04
N VAL A 13 -15.35 8.99 -3.65
CA VAL A 13 -15.22 10.39 -4.08
C VAL A 13 -15.07 10.39 -5.59
N ASP A 14 -15.91 11.18 -6.27
CA ASP A 14 -15.79 11.42 -7.71
C ASP A 14 -14.76 12.51 -7.95
N LEU A 15 -13.64 12.17 -8.59
CA LEU A 15 -12.52 13.10 -8.79
C LEU A 15 -12.83 14.17 -9.86
N ALA A 16 -13.75 13.90 -10.80
CA ALA A 16 -14.10 14.85 -11.85
C ALA A 16 -14.90 16.04 -11.30
N SER A 17 -15.85 15.77 -10.41
CA SER A 17 -16.70 16.75 -9.74
C SER A 17 -16.18 17.14 -8.35
N ARG A 18 -15.18 16.42 -7.83
CA ARG A 18 -14.58 16.58 -6.49
C ARG A 18 -15.62 16.50 -5.39
N LYS A 19 -16.53 15.54 -5.51
CA LYS A 19 -17.65 15.38 -4.57
C LYS A 19 -17.67 14.00 -3.97
N TYR A 20 -17.99 13.95 -2.69
CA TYR A 20 -18.46 12.74 -2.03
C TYR A 20 -19.66 12.16 -2.79
N VAL A 21 -19.63 10.85 -3.03
CA VAL A 21 -20.70 10.12 -3.72
C VAL A 21 -21.50 9.27 -2.73
N ARG A 22 -20.82 8.39 -2.00
CA ARG A 22 -21.40 7.45 -1.02
C ARG A 22 -20.31 6.82 -0.15
N SER A 23 -20.71 6.10 0.89
CA SER A 23 -19.84 5.26 1.72
C SER A 23 -20.20 3.78 1.58
N LEU A 24 -19.19 2.92 1.43
CA LEU A 24 -19.31 1.48 1.56
C LEU A 24 -19.18 1.11 3.04
N THR A 25 -20.27 0.74 3.69
CA THR A 25 -20.32 0.50 5.14
C THR A 25 -20.14 -0.98 5.50
N GLY A 26 -19.92 -1.26 6.79
CA GLY A 26 -19.83 -2.63 7.30
C GLY A 26 -18.48 -3.28 7.05
N LEU A 27 -17.43 -2.45 6.93
CA LEU A 27 -16.04 -2.83 6.73
C LEU A 27 -15.26 -2.51 8.00
N LYS A 28 -15.39 -3.39 8.99
CA LYS A 28 -14.98 -3.09 10.36
C LYS A 28 -13.49 -2.75 10.44
N GLY A 29 -13.17 -1.55 10.93
CA GLY A 29 -11.82 -1.03 11.06
C GLY A 29 -11.03 -1.00 9.76
N VAL A 30 -11.67 -0.84 8.60
CA VAL A 30 -11.00 -0.89 7.29
C VAL A 30 -9.76 0.01 7.26
N ALA A 31 -8.60 -0.59 6.99
CA ALA A 31 -7.30 0.08 7.08
C ALA A 31 -6.76 0.48 5.71
N GLY A 32 -7.05 -0.31 4.67
CA GLY A 32 -6.52 -0.10 3.33
C GLY A 32 -7.54 -0.43 2.26
N VAL A 33 -7.35 0.20 1.10
CA VAL A 33 -8.13 0.02 -0.11
C VAL A 33 -7.16 -0.16 -1.28
N TRP A 34 -7.43 -1.12 -2.16
CA TRP A 34 -6.65 -1.35 -3.37
C TRP A 34 -7.57 -1.51 -4.58
N VAL A 35 -7.27 -0.87 -5.70
CA VAL A 35 -8.14 -0.87 -6.90
C VAL A 35 -7.40 -1.47 -8.09
N SER A 36 -8.01 -2.47 -8.73
CA SER A 36 -7.62 -2.92 -10.08
C SER A 36 -8.52 -2.24 -11.11
N GLU A 37 -8.04 -1.19 -11.77
CA GLU A 37 -8.79 -0.62 -12.90
C GLU A 37 -8.92 -1.65 -14.04
N GLU A 38 -7.85 -2.39 -14.35
CA GLU A 38 -7.82 -3.37 -15.44
C GLU A 38 -8.84 -4.52 -15.25
N ARG A 39 -9.13 -4.88 -13.99
CA ARG A 39 -10.07 -5.96 -13.67
C ARG A 39 -11.41 -5.47 -13.13
N ASN A 40 -11.60 -4.16 -12.98
CA ASN A 40 -12.76 -3.55 -12.32
C ASN A 40 -13.04 -4.16 -10.94
N LEU A 41 -11.98 -4.25 -10.12
CA LEU A 41 -12.04 -4.81 -8.78
C LEU A 41 -11.58 -3.80 -7.74
N LEU A 42 -12.19 -3.88 -6.56
CA LEU A 42 -11.82 -3.13 -5.37
C LEU A 42 -11.60 -4.15 -4.24
N PHE A 43 -10.51 -4.01 -3.51
CA PHE A 43 -10.18 -4.83 -2.36
C PHE A 43 -10.08 -3.95 -1.12
N THR A 44 -10.49 -4.49 0.02
CA THR A 44 -10.36 -3.82 1.33
C THR A 44 -9.68 -4.73 2.34
N SER A 45 -8.93 -4.13 3.26
CA SER A 45 -8.37 -4.82 4.43
C SER A 45 -9.17 -4.41 5.68
N ASN A 46 -10.10 -5.27 6.11
CA ASN A 46 -11.02 -4.99 7.20
C ASN A 46 -10.38 -5.37 8.53
N ARG A 47 -9.60 -4.45 9.10
CA ARG A 47 -8.70 -4.72 10.23
C ARG A 47 -9.42 -5.16 11.51
N GLY A 48 -10.64 -4.68 11.73
CA GLY A 48 -11.41 -4.92 12.95
C GLY A 48 -12.20 -6.22 12.96
N GLU A 49 -12.21 -6.96 11.85
CA GLU A 49 -12.87 -8.26 11.69
C GLU A 49 -12.01 -9.33 11.03
N ASP A 50 -10.71 -9.08 10.83
CA ASP A 50 -9.74 -10.04 10.26
C ASP A 50 -10.19 -10.63 8.90
N THR A 51 -10.70 -9.78 8.02
CA THR A 51 -11.11 -10.17 6.65
C THR A 51 -10.57 -9.25 5.57
N THR A 52 -10.60 -9.74 4.33
CA THR A 52 -10.52 -8.92 3.12
C THR A 52 -11.83 -9.02 2.36
N SER A 53 -12.35 -7.90 1.88
CA SER A 53 -13.53 -7.88 1.01
C SER A 53 -13.14 -7.57 -0.43
N ILE A 54 -13.83 -8.19 -1.37
CA ILE A 54 -13.59 -8.06 -2.82
C ILE A 54 -14.89 -7.57 -3.45
N PHE A 55 -14.84 -6.44 -4.15
CA PHE A 55 -15.99 -5.84 -4.80
C PHE A 55 -15.77 -5.75 -6.31
N ARG A 56 -16.87 -5.85 -7.07
CA ARG A 56 -16.92 -5.52 -8.50
C ARG A 56 -17.26 -4.05 -8.68
N LEU A 57 -16.51 -3.37 -9.54
CA LEU A 57 -16.76 -2.00 -9.96
C LEU A 57 -17.56 -1.96 -11.28
N PRO A 58 -18.35 -0.90 -11.53
CA PRO A 58 -18.54 0.31 -10.71
C PRO A 58 -19.68 0.24 -9.68
N GLU A 59 -20.38 -0.89 -9.55
CA GLU A 59 -21.53 -0.99 -8.64
C GLU A 59 -21.13 -1.23 -7.16
N GLU A 60 -19.83 -1.40 -6.89
CA GLU A 60 -19.26 -1.91 -5.64
C GLU A 60 -20.05 -3.10 -5.06
N LYS A 61 -20.39 -4.04 -5.94
CA LYS A 61 -21.03 -5.28 -5.52
C LYS A 61 -20.01 -6.17 -4.83
N GLU A 62 -20.19 -6.45 -3.54
CA GLU A 62 -19.36 -7.40 -2.79
C GLU A 62 -19.49 -8.79 -3.41
N LEU A 63 -18.37 -9.33 -3.92
CA LEU A 63 -18.26 -10.66 -4.49
C LEU A 63 -17.92 -11.67 -3.40
N PHE A 64 -16.95 -11.33 -2.55
CA PHE A 64 -16.43 -12.19 -1.52
C PHE A 64 -16.01 -11.39 -0.29
N ARG A 65 -16.20 -11.97 0.88
CA ARG A 65 -15.54 -11.60 2.13
C ARG A 65 -14.79 -12.80 2.66
N LEU A 66 -13.47 -12.71 2.71
CA LEU A 66 -12.59 -13.85 2.97
C LEU A 66 -11.80 -13.62 4.27
N PRO A 67 -11.64 -14.66 5.11
CA PRO A 67 -10.84 -14.55 6.33
C PRO A 67 -9.37 -14.31 5.98
N THR A 68 -8.68 -13.52 6.80
CA THR A 68 -7.23 -13.24 6.69
C THR A 68 -6.50 -13.65 7.97
N GLY A 69 -5.20 -13.38 8.04
CA GLY A 69 -4.54 -13.29 9.34
C GLY A 69 -4.97 -12.05 10.12
N ALA A 70 -4.52 -11.94 11.37
CA ALA A 70 -4.96 -10.90 12.27
C ALA A 70 -4.59 -9.48 11.78
N ARG A 71 -5.56 -8.58 11.86
CA ARG A 71 -5.46 -7.14 11.60
C ARG A 71 -4.84 -6.85 10.22
N PRO A 72 -5.50 -7.26 9.12
CA PRO A 72 -5.01 -7.00 7.76
C PRO A 72 -4.76 -5.50 7.52
N ASN A 73 -3.72 -5.20 6.74
CA ASN A 73 -3.30 -3.84 6.41
C ASN A 73 -2.92 -3.72 4.93
N GLY A 74 -1.66 -3.99 4.56
CA GLY A 74 -1.17 -3.89 3.19
C GLY A 74 -1.75 -4.98 2.27
N MET A 75 -1.97 -4.62 1.00
CA MET A 75 -2.47 -5.53 -0.03
C MET A 75 -1.72 -5.32 -1.33
N ALA A 76 -1.54 -6.40 -2.10
CA ALA A 76 -0.95 -6.37 -3.43
C ALA A 76 -1.66 -7.38 -4.35
N PHE A 77 -1.80 -7.05 -5.63
CA PHE A 77 -2.59 -7.87 -6.56
C PHE A 77 -1.85 -8.10 -7.89
N ASP A 78 -1.79 -9.35 -8.32
CA ASP A 78 -1.39 -9.77 -9.67
C ASP A 78 -2.64 -9.82 -10.56
N PRO A 79 -2.84 -8.85 -11.49
CA PRO A 79 -4.01 -8.84 -12.35
C PRO A 79 -3.99 -9.95 -13.42
N GLY A 80 -2.82 -10.46 -13.80
CA GLY A 80 -2.68 -11.51 -14.81
C GLY A 80 -3.19 -12.85 -14.29
N ARG A 81 -2.80 -13.22 -13.06
CA ARG A 81 -3.23 -14.48 -12.41
C ARG A 81 -4.46 -14.32 -11.52
N GLN A 82 -4.90 -13.09 -11.29
CA GLN A 82 -5.95 -12.73 -10.32
C GLN A 82 -5.63 -13.24 -8.90
N LEU A 83 -4.38 -13.01 -8.48
CA LEU A 83 -3.91 -13.37 -7.16
C LEU A 83 -3.82 -12.14 -6.27
N LEU A 84 -4.43 -12.18 -5.09
CA LEU A 84 -4.33 -11.15 -4.08
C LEU A 84 -3.44 -11.64 -2.94
N ALA A 85 -2.52 -10.81 -2.45
CA ALA A 85 -1.81 -10.99 -1.20
C ALA A 85 -2.29 -9.95 -0.19
N VAL A 86 -2.61 -10.39 1.03
CA VAL A 86 -3.05 -9.53 2.15
C VAL A 86 -2.11 -9.74 3.34
N ALA A 87 -1.48 -8.67 3.79
CA ALA A 87 -0.56 -8.67 4.91
C ALA A 87 -1.33 -8.42 6.22
N GLY A 88 -1.33 -9.42 7.12
CA GLY A 88 -1.82 -9.32 8.49
C GLY A 88 -0.70 -8.86 9.42
N VAL A 89 -0.92 -7.79 10.17
CA VAL A 89 0.13 -7.21 11.04
C VAL A 89 0.35 -8.00 12.33
N GLY A 90 -0.50 -8.99 12.61
CA GLY A 90 -0.52 -9.73 13.87
C GLY A 90 -1.27 -8.98 14.96
N ASN A 91 -1.42 -9.61 16.11
CA ASN A 91 -2.10 -9.05 17.26
C ASN A 91 -1.34 -9.39 18.55
N PRO A 92 -0.54 -8.45 19.09
CA PRO A 92 0.19 -8.66 20.34
C PRO A 92 -0.71 -8.96 21.54
N THR A 93 -1.96 -8.47 21.54
CA THR A 93 -2.91 -8.70 22.64
C THR A 93 -3.42 -10.14 22.67
N THR A 94 -3.62 -10.77 21.50
CA THR A 94 -4.08 -12.17 21.41
C THR A 94 -2.96 -13.16 21.15
N GLY A 95 -1.74 -12.69 20.84
CA GLY A 95 -0.61 -13.51 20.42
C GLY A 95 -0.68 -13.98 18.96
N ALA A 96 -1.63 -13.50 18.16
CA ALA A 96 -1.72 -13.88 16.76
C ALA A 96 -0.51 -13.36 15.97
N PRO A 97 0.20 -14.21 15.20
CA PRO A 97 1.42 -13.80 14.53
C PRO A 97 1.13 -12.90 13.31
N PRO A 98 2.11 -12.10 12.87
CA PRO A 98 2.07 -11.46 11.56
C PRO A 98 2.05 -12.51 10.45
N THR A 99 1.28 -12.26 9.39
CA THR A 99 1.14 -13.19 8.27
C THR A 99 1.00 -12.47 6.95
N VAL A 100 1.15 -13.21 5.87
CA VAL A 100 0.65 -12.85 4.53
C VAL A 100 -0.25 -13.97 4.05
N THR A 101 -1.46 -13.64 3.63
CA THR A 101 -2.44 -14.60 3.10
C THR A 101 -2.68 -14.31 1.62
N THR A 102 -2.62 -15.34 0.79
CA THR A 102 -2.87 -15.23 -0.66
C THR A 102 -4.19 -15.85 -1.07
N TYR A 103 -4.81 -15.30 -2.11
CA TYR A 103 -6.13 -15.68 -2.59
C TYR A 103 -6.17 -15.78 -4.11
N ASP A 104 -6.90 -16.76 -4.61
CA ASP A 104 -7.45 -16.78 -5.96
C ASP A 104 -8.74 -15.96 -5.95
N VAL A 105 -8.69 -14.78 -6.53
CA VAL A 105 -9.78 -13.81 -6.53
C VAL A 105 -10.93 -14.25 -7.42
N ALA A 106 -10.65 -14.93 -8.53
CA ALA A 106 -11.68 -15.42 -9.44
C ALA A 106 -12.56 -16.49 -8.79
N ARG A 107 -11.96 -17.33 -7.94
CA ARG A 107 -12.64 -18.42 -7.24
C ARG A 107 -13.08 -18.05 -5.82
N GLY A 108 -12.74 -16.87 -5.31
CA GLY A 108 -12.99 -16.48 -3.92
C GLY A 108 -12.34 -17.44 -2.93
N LYS A 109 -11.13 -17.92 -3.23
CA LYS A 109 -10.50 -19.02 -2.50
C LYS A 109 -9.18 -18.59 -1.89
N GLN A 110 -9.03 -18.79 -0.58
CA GLN A 110 -7.72 -18.71 0.07
C GLN A 110 -6.80 -19.82 -0.45
N LEU A 111 -5.57 -19.45 -0.81
CA LEU A 111 -4.53 -20.35 -1.26
C LEU A 111 -3.60 -20.71 -0.11
N HIS A 112 -2.86 -19.73 0.40
CA HIS A 112 -1.78 -19.94 1.36
C HIS A 112 -1.79 -18.87 2.44
N GLN A 113 -1.31 -19.23 3.63
CA GLN A 113 -1.02 -18.28 4.71
C GLN A 113 0.39 -18.57 5.23
N ILE A 114 1.24 -17.56 5.22
CA ILE A 114 2.64 -17.65 5.61
C ILE A 114 2.84 -16.77 6.83
N VAL A 115 3.43 -17.32 7.89
CA VAL A 115 3.85 -16.55 9.08
C VAL A 115 5.11 -15.77 8.74
N LEU A 116 5.13 -14.49 9.10
CA LEU A 116 6.26 -13.60 8.88
C LEU A 116 6.96 -13.29 10.21
N PRO A 117 8.28 -12.99 10.19
CA PRO A 117 9.08 -12.84 11.42
C PRO A 117 8.74 -11.57 12.21
N GLY A 118 7.97 -10.65 11.63
CA GLY A 118 7.79 -9.31 12.17
C GLY A 118 6.53 -8.62 11.68
N ARG A 119 6.23 -7.46 12.28
CA ARG A 119 5.03 -6.68 11.99
C ARG A 119 5.03 -6.23 10.52
N THR A 120 4.07 -6.72 9.76
CA THR A 120 3.92 -6.35 8.34
C THR A 120 3.40 -4.91 8.18
N ARG A 121 3.67 -4.33 7.00
CA ARG A 121 3.25 -2.97 6.61
C ARG A 121 2.64 -3.01 5.20
N TRP A 122 3.22 -2.27 4.26
CA TRP A 122 2.75 -2.16 2.88
C TRP A 122 3.20 -3.34 2.02
N ALA A 123 2.52 -3.55 0.89
CA ALA A 123 2.85 -4.60 -0.05
C ALA A 123 2.70 -4.13 -1.50
N VAL A 124 3.52 -4.66 -2.41
CA VAL A 124 3.41 -4.43 -3.87
C VAL A 124 3.57 -5.74 -4.62
N PHE A 125 2.97 -5.83 -5.81
CA PHE A 125 3.22 -6.92 -6.75
C PHE A 125 4.18 -6.42 -7.82
N HIS A 126 5.21 -7.20 -8.13
CA HIS A 126 6.19 -6.87 -9.15
C HIS A 126 6.05 -7.86 -10.33
N PRO A 127 5.66 -7.40 -11.53
CA PRO A 127 5.36 -8.28 -12.65
C PRO A 127 6.58 -9.06 -13.14
N SER A 128 7.75 -8.42 -13.26
CA SER A 128 8.92 -9.02 -13.91
C SER A 128 9.63 -10.06 -13.03
N THR A 129 9.42 -10.03 -11.71
CA THR A 129 9.93 -11.04 -10.77
C THR A 129 8.85 -12.03 -10.32
N GLU A 130 7.61 -11.81 -10.78
CA GLU A 130 6.40 -12.56 -10.44
C GLU A 130 6.30 -12.81 -8.93
N ALA A 131 6.42 -11.74 -8.14
CA ALA A 131 6.45 -11.83 -6.69
C ALA A 131 5.71 -10.67 -6.02
N PHE A 132 5.11 -10.99 -4.87
CA PHE A 132 4.69 -9.99 -3.91
C PHE A 132 5.87 -9.63 -3.00
N TYR A 133 6.04 -8.34 -2.75
CA TYR A 133 7.00 -7.81 -1.78
C TYR A 133 6.22 -7.19 -0.62
N VAL A 134 6.55 -7.59 0.60
CA VAL A 134 5.85 -7.15 1.82
C VAL A 134 6.85 -6.57 2.80
N ASN A 135 6.66 -5.31 3.19
CA ASN A 135 7.48 -4.67 4.21
C ASN A 135 7.25 -5.30 5.58
N ILE A 136 8.34 -5.50 6.31
CA ILE A 136 8.37 -5.92 7.72
C ILE A 136 9.12 -4.84 8.51
N ALA A 137 8.44 -4.28 9.50
CA ALA A 137 8.95 -3.15 10.26
C ALA A 137 10.11 -3.53 11.20
N ASP A 138 9.97 -4.67 11.88
CA ASP A 138 10.95 -5.20 12.82
C ASP A 138 10.88 -6.74 12.84
N PRO A 139 11.94 -7.46 12.44
CA PRO A 139 13.22 -6.93 11.93
C PRO A 139 13.06 -6.20 10.58
N PRO A 140 13.87 -5.16 10.29
CA PRO A 140 13.69 -4.31 9.10
C PRO A 140 14.11 -5.04 7.82
N ASN A 141 13.13 -5.58 7.11
CA ASN A 141 13.35 -6.25 5.82
C ASN A 141 12.09 -6.23 4.93
N ILE A 142 12.25 -6.73 3.70
CA ILE A 142 11.16 -6.96 2.75
C ILE A 142 11.10 -8.45 2.45
N ALA A 143 9.95 -9.08 2.68
CA ALA A 143 9.72 -10.47 2.30
C ALA A 143 9.39 -10.55 0.80
N GLU A 144 10.11 -11.39 0.06
CA GLU A 144 9.82 -11.70 -1.34
C GLU A 144 9.05 -13.02 -1.46
N ILE A 145 7.81 -12.97 -1.96
CA ILE A 145 6.88 -14.10 -2.02
C ILE A 145 6.50 -14.37 -3.49
N PRO A 146 7.06 -15.42 -4.11
CA PRO A 146 6.74 -15.78 -5.50
C PRO A 146 5.27 -16.17 -5.66
N VAL A 147 4.62 -15.73 -6.74
CA VAL A 147 3.21 -16.09 -7.01
C VAL A 147 2.99 -17.59 -7.25
N GLY A 148 4.03 -18.30 -7.70
CA GLY A 148 4.00 -19.74 -7.95
C GLY A 148 4.61 -20.62 -6.86
N SER A 149 5.15 -20.05 -5.78
CA SER A 149 5.73 -20.88 -4.70
C SER A 149 4.63 -21.36 -3.75
N THR A 150 4.67 -22.65 -3.46
CA THR A 150 3.76 -23.33 -2.55
C THR A 150 4.17 -23.09 -1.10
N HIS A 151 3.98 -21.86 -0.60
CA HIS A 151 4.00 -21.50 0.84
C HIS A 151 5.32 -20.96 1.41
N SER A 152 6.25 -20.42 0.61
CA SER A 152 7.52 -19.92 1.17
C SER A 152 7.92 -18.53 0.69
N VAL A 153 8.47 -17.76 1.63
CA VAL A 153 9.27 -16.57 1.35
C VAL A 153 10.56 -17.03 0.67
N ARG A 154 10.85 -16.49 -0.51
CA ARG A 154 12.07 -16.79 -1.29
C ARG A 154 13.31 -16.31 -0.55
N ARG A 155 13.26 -15.08 -0.03
CA ARG A 155 14.29 -14.44 0.78
C ARG A 155 13.72 -13.20 1.47
N PHE A 156 14.44 -12.73 2.47
CA PHE A 156 14.24 -11.42 3.09
C PHE A 156 15.32 -10.46 2.58
N LEU A 157 14.91 -9.32 2.04
CA LEU A 157 15.82 -8.25 1.62
C LEU A 157 16.04 -7.33 2.81
N GLU A 158 17.26 -7.27 3.33
CA GLU A 158 17.59 -6.41 4.47
C GLU A 158 17.40 -4.93 4.09
N ILE A 159 16.88 -4.14 5.03
CA ILE A 159 16.66 -2.71 4.83
C ILE A 159 17.48 -1.92 5.87
N PRO A 160 18.41 -1.05 5.45
CA PRO A 160 19.25 -0.25 6.35
C PRO A 160 18.50 0.96 6.96
N GLY A 161 17.18 0.86 7.11
CA GLY A 161 16.30 1.88 7.68
C GLY A 161 15.43 1.30 8.79
N VAL A 162 14.91 2.16 9.66
CA VAL A 162 14.11 1.73 10.82
C VAL A 162 12.64 1.68 10.44
N GLY A 163 11.99 0.53 10.63
CA GLY A 163 10.56 0.37 10.37
C GLY A 163 10.17 0.56 8.90
N PRO A 164 10.62 -0.29 7.96
CA PRO A 164 10.09 -0.31 6.59
C PRO A 164 8.56 -0.23 6.58
N HIS A 165 8.01 0.78 5.93
CA HIS A 165 6.58 1.10 5.97
C HIS A 165 5.98 1.21 4.58
N GLY A 166 6.16 2.34 3.89
CA GLY A 166 5.70 2.55 2.51
C GLY A 166 6.58 1.80 1.52
N LEU A 167 5.97 1.25 0.45
CA LEU A 167 6.67 0.48 -0.57
C LEU A 167 6.09 0.79 -1.95
N GLU A 168 6.95 1.04 -2.93
CA GLU A 168 6.53 1.36 -4.30
C GLU A 168 7.54 0.85 -5.32
N GLN A 169 7.08 0.46 -6.50
CA GLN A 169 7.93 0.01 -7.60
C GLN A 169 8.54 1.21 -8.35
N ALA A 170 9.82 1.12 -8.67
CA ALA A 170 10.46 2.07 -9.58
C ALA A 170 10.09 1.76 -11.05
N PRO A 171 10.05 2.76 -11.95
CA PRO A 171 9.63 2.54 -13.33
C PRO A 171 10.64 1.77 -14.21
N ASP A 172 11.73 1.26 -13.64
CA ASP A 172 12.76 0.49 -14.33
C ASP A 172 12.58 -1.04 -14.19
N GLU A 173 11.48 -1.47 -13.56
CA GLU A 173 11.16 -2.88 -13.28
C GLU A 173 12.27 -3.66 -12.55
N ARG A 174 13.13 -2.94 -11.83
CA ARG A 174 14.31 -3.50 -11.18
C ARG A 174 14.48 -3.01 -9.75
N THR A 175 13.95 -1.83 -9.44
CA THR A 175 14.12 -1.20 -8.15
C THR A 175 12.79 -1.09 -7.37
N LEU A 176 12.87 -1.26 -6.05
CA LEU A 176 11.82 -0.84 -5.12
C LEU A 176 12.29 0.41 -4.35
N TYR A 177 11.36 1.33 -4.11
CA TYR A 177 11.50 2.40 -3.14
C TYR A 177 10.82 1.98 -1.84
N CYS A 178 11.54 2.05 -0.73
CA CYS A 178 11.04 1.73 0.60
C CYS A 178 11.20 2.94 1.51
N ALA A 179 10.09 3.44 2.04
CA ALA A 179 10.05 4.51 3.02
C ALA A 179 9.99 3.91 4.42
N CYS A 180 10.82 4.42 5.33
CA CYS A 180 11.02 3.86 6.66
C CYS A 180 10.54 4.84 7.75
N ASP A 181 9.91 4.32 8.81
CA ASP A 181 9.45 5.07 9.99
C ASP A 181 10.55 5.96 10.60
N GLY A 182 11.82 5.57 10.46
CA GLY A 182 13.00 6.36 10.86
C GLY A 182 13.37 7.54 9.96
N GLY A 183 12.53 7.91 9.00
CA GLY A 183 12.76 9.04 8.10
C GLY A 183 13.76 8.75 6.97
N GLN A 184 13.97 7.48 6.62
CA GLN A 184 14.84 7.10 5.50
C GLN A 184 14.03 6.71 4.26
N LEU A 185 14.51 7.12 3.09
CA LEU A 185 14.12 6.57 1.79
C LEU A 185 15.22 5.62 1.29
N VAL A 186 14.88 4.35 1.11
CA VAL A 186 15.78 3.28 0.71
C VAL A 186 15.45 2.82 -0.71
N THR A 187 16.48 2.68 -1.57
CA THR A 187 16.34 1.95 -2.84
C THR A 187 16.81 0.52 -2.67
N VAL A 188 16.08 -0.43 -3.25
CA VAL A 188 16.43 -1.85 -3.26
C VAL A 188 16.58 -2.33 -4.70
N ASP A 189 17.76 -2.80 -5.08
CA ASP A 189 18.01 -3.45 -6.37
C ASP A 189 17.58 -4.91 -6.29
N LEU A 190 16.47 -5.26 -6.95
CA LEU A 190 15.88 -6.59 -6.87
C LEU A 190 16.82 -7.72 -7.36
N PRO A 191 17.58 -7.59 -8.46
CA PRO A 191 18.48 -8.65 -8.90
C PRO A 191 19.56 -8.99 -7.87
N SER A 192 20.28 -7.98 -7.35
CA SER A 192 21.35 -8.22 -6.36
C SER A 192 20.85 -8.37 -4.93
N GLY A 193 19.63 -7.92 -4.64
CA GLY A 193 19.08 -7.82 -3.29
C GLY A 193 19.73 -6.74 -2.42
N ARG A 194 20.62 -5.92 -3.00
CA ARG A 194 21.28 -4.84 -2.26
C ARG A 194 20.33 -3.67 -2.05
N SER A 195 20.38 -3.10 -0.87
CA SER A 195 19.63 -1.92 -0.49
C SER A 195 20.57 -0.83 0.02
N GLN A 196 20.16 0.43 -0.13
CA GLN A 196 20.93 1.58 0.34
C GLN A 196 19.99 2.73 0.68
N VAL A 197 20.33 3.50 1.71
CA VAL A 197 19.66 4.77 1.99
C VAL A 197 20.04 5.74 0.87
N THR A 198 19.03 6.36 0.27
CA THR A 198 19.18 7.26 -0.89
C THR A 198 18.53 8.62 -0.71
N GLY A 199 17.75 8.79 0.35
CA GLY A 199 17.14 10.05 0.71
C GLY A 199 16.67 10.05 2.15
N THR A 200 16.25 11.23 2.59
CA THR A 200 15.65 11.47 3.91
C THR A 200 14.22 11.94 3.72
N LEU A 201 13.34 11.50 4.62
CA LEU A 201 11.95 11.93 4.68
C LEU A 201 11.79 12.97 5.79
N ALA A 202 10.82 13.86 5.63
CA ALA A 202 10.49 14.89 6.62
C ALA A 202 10.04 14.31 7.98
N GLY A 203 9.64 13.04 8.02
CA GLY A 203 9.17 12.33 9.20
C GLY A 203 8.73 10.88 8.88
N PRO A 204 8.00 10.22 9.79
CA PRO A 204 7.50 8.86 9.58
C PRO A 204 6.50 8.82 8.40
N PRO A 205 6.79 8.04 7.35
CA PRO A 205 5.91 7.88 6.21
C PRO A 205 4.83 6.81 6.48
N ASP A 206 3.72 6.86 5.75
CA ASP A 206 2.78 5.72 5.68
C ASP A 206 2.85 5.01 4.33
N VAL A 207 2.85 5.79 3.25
CA VAL A 207 2.61 5.31 1.89
C VAL A 207 3.50 6.03 0.90
N LEU A 208 3.88 5.29 -0.14
CA LEU A 208 4.57 5.78 -1.32
C LEU A 208 3.66 5.61 -2.53
N TRP A 209 3.67 6.59 -3.43
CA TRP A 209 3.02 6.47 -4.74
C TRP A 209 3.90 7.01 -5.86
N MET A 210 3.95 6.25 -6.95
CA MET A 210 4.64 6.64 -8.17
C MET A 210 3.70 7.34 -9.16
N ASN A 211 4.06 8.55 -9.61
CA ASN A 211 3.58 9.07 -10.88
C ASN A 211 4.66 8.88 -11.96
N VAL A 212 4.50 7.81 -12.75
CA VAL A 212 5.46 7.43 -13.81
C VAL A 212 5.56 8.49 -14.90
N ARG A 213 4.48 9.22 -15.21
CA ARG A 213 4.50 10.25 -16.28
C ARG A 213 5.34 11.45 -15.89
N MET A 214 5.24 11.89 -14.64
CA MET A 214 6.05 12.99 -14.10
C MET A 214 7.46 12.52 -13.70
N GLY A 215 7.63 11.21 -13.48
CA GLY A 215 8.84 10.68 -12.86
C GLY A 215 8.97 11.09 -11.39
N HIS A 216 7.84 11.30 -10.71
CA HIS A 216 7.77 11.72 -9.31
C HIS A 216 7.33 10.58 -8.39
N LEU A 217 8.03 10.42 -7.27
CA LEU A 217 7.65 9.58 -6.15
C LEU A 217 7.14 10.48 -5.02
N TYR A 218 5.92 10.21 -4.56
CA TYR A 218 5.27 10.96 -3.48
C TYR A 218 5.30 10.12 -2.20
N ALA A 219 5.68 10.74 -1.08
CA ALA A 219 5.64 10.15 0.24
C ALA A 219 4.67 10.92 1.14
N ALA A 220 3.63 10.25 1.63
CA ALA A 220 2.75 10.83 2.65
C ALA A 220 3.41 10.71 4.02
N VAL A 221 3.57 11.84 4.70
CA VAL A 221 4.22 11.95 6.01
C VAL A 221 3.23 12.62 6.97
N GLY A 222 2.66 11.82 7.88
CA GLY A 222 1.60 12.29 8.79
C GLY A 222 2.05 13.33 9.80
N GLU A 223 3.30 13.25 10.24
CA GLU A 223 3.97 14.23 11.10
C GLU A 223 5.31 14.62 10.45
N PRO A 224 5.47 15.86 9.94
CA PRO A 224 4.72 17.08 10.28
C PRO A 224 3.44 17.35 9.45
N GLY A 225 2.95 16.41 8.65
CA GLY A 225 1.76 16.62 7.81
C GLY A 225 2.11 17.23 6.46
N VAL A 226 2.93 16.49 5.70
CA VAL A 226 3.41 16.89 4.37
C VAL A 226 3.31 15.74 3.38
N VAL A 227 3.19 16.07 2.11
CA VAL A 227 3.52 15.16 1.01
C VAL A 227 4.85 15.60 0.43
N GLN A 228 5.87 14.78 0.64
CA GLN A 228 7.20 15.01 0.11
C GLN A 228 7.35 14.38 -1.28
N VAL A 229 8.02 15.07 -2.19
CA VAL A 229 8.11 14.69 -3.59
C VAL A 229 9.57 14.50 -3.99
N PHE A 230 9.84 13.37 -4.64
CA PHE A 230 11.16 13.05 -5.18
C PHE A 230 11.08 12.87 -6.68
N ARG A 231 12.00 13.48 -7.42
CA ARG A 231 12.29 13.07 -8.80
C ARG A 231 12.94 11.70 -8.74
N THR A 232 12.65 10.81 -9.69
CA THR A 232 13.17 9.42 -9.67
C THR A 232 14.38 9.17 -10.58
N ARG A 233 14.70 10.11 -11.49
CA ARG A 233 15.78 9.95 -12.47
C ARG A 233 16.62 11.24 -12.67
N PRO A 234 17.81 11.33 -12.02
CA PRO A 234 18.19 10.60 -10.81
C PRO A 234 17.27 10.91 -9.63
N LEU A 235 17.32 10.03 -8.60
CA LEU A 235 16.59 10.22 -7.37
C LEU A 235 17.04 11.50 -6.66
N ALA A 236 16.13 12.45 -6.44
CA ALA A 236 16.42 13.71 -5.76
C ALA A 236 15.15 14.24 -5.08
N ASP A 237 15.30 14.75 -3.86
CA ASP A 237 14.25 15.51 -3.17
C ASP A 237 13.93 16.78 -3.98
N LEU A 238 12.65 17.03 -4.23
CA LEU A 238 12.18 18.15 -5.05
C LEU A 238 11.45 19.19 -4.21
N ASP A 239 10.44 18.75 -3.45
CA ASP A 239 9.52 19.65 -2.76
C ASP A 239 8.78 18.93 -1.63
N ALA A 240 8.12 19.70 -0.76
CA ALA A 240 7.22 19.20 0.26
C ALA A 240 5.99 20.11 0.38
N PHE A 241 4.82 19.52 0.16
CA PHE A 241 3.54 20.24 0.21
C PHE A 241 2.89 20.06 1.58
N PRO A 242 2.58 21.14 2.32
CA PRO A 242 1.83 21.04 3.56
C PRO A 242 0.41 20.52 3.29
N THR A 243 0.05 19.44 3.96
CA THR A 243 -1.28 18.83 3.90
C THR A 243 -2.05 19.05 5.20
N GLY A 244 -1.32 19.33 6.29
CA GLY A 244 -1.86 19.40 7.65
C GLY A 244 -1.65 18.07 8.38
N ALA A 245 -1.73 18.11 9.71
CA ALA A 245 -1.58 16.90 10.52
C ALA A 245 -2.59 15.82 10.09
N ASP A 246 -2.17 14.56 10.21
CA ASP A 246 -2.97 13.35 9.96
C ASP A 246 -3.35 13.07 8.49
N ALA A 247 -2.76 13.78 7.52
CA ALA A 247 -2.90 13.43 6.09
C ALA A 247 -2.02 12.23 5.73
N HIS A 248 -2.50 11.02 6.04
CA HIS A 248 -1.77 9.76 5.91
C HIS A 248 -1.98 9.02 4.57
N THR A 249 -2.84 9.53 3.69
CA THR A 249 -3.18 8.85 2.43
C THR A 249 -3.31 9.82 1.27
N LEU A 250 -2.90 9.37 0.09
CA LEU A 250 -3.01 10.09 -1.17
C LEU A 250 -3.30 9.11 -2.30
N THR A 251 -3.49 9.57 -3.52
CA THR A 251 -3.53 8.70 -4.71
C THR A 251 -3.12 9.52 -5.93
N VAL A 252 -2.72 8.84 -7.00
CA VAL A 252 -2.36 9.50 -8.26
C VAL A 252 -3.47 9.21 -9.25
N ASP A 253 -4.06 10.25 -9.86
CA ASP A 253 -4.84 10.13 -11.09
C ASP A 253 -3.87 10.26 -12.26
N PRO A 254 -3.43 9.15 -12.88
CA PRO A 254 -2.49 9.24 -13.97
C PRO A 254 -3.15 9.86 -15.20
N LYS A 255 -4.47 9.73 -15.41
CA LYS A 255 -5.16 10.26 -16.62
C LYS A 255 -5.17 11.78 -16.62
N ARG A 256 -5.36 12.39 -15.45
CA ARG A 256 -5.32 13.84 -15.25
C ARG A 256 -3.93 14.38 -14.89
N ASN A 257 -3.01 13.48 -14.55
CA ASN A 257 -1.70 13.82 -14.02
C ASN A 257 -1.79 14.65 -12.72
N GLU A 258 -2.72 14.25 -11.85
CA GLU A 258 -3.03 14.91 -10.58
C GLU A 258 -2.69 13.97 -9.41
N VAL A 259 -2.27 14.54 -8.29
CA VAL A 259 -2.14 13.82 -7.03
C VAL A 259 -3.19 14.31 -6.05
N HIS A 260 -3.98 13.40 -5.52
CA HIS A 260 -5.09 13.68 -4.62
C HIS A 260 -4.69 13.29 -3.21
N VAL A 261 -4.66 14.23 -2.28
CA VAL A 261 -4.38 13.98 -0.87
C VAL A 261 -5.68 14.16 -0.10
N PHE A 262 -6.07 13.12 0.64
CA PHE A 262 -7.24 13.22 1.49
C PHE A 262 -6.88 13.90 2.82
N LEU A 263 -7.66 14.91 3.21
CA LEU A 263 -7.48 15.67 4.45
C LEU A 263 -8.58 15.30 5.45
N PRO A 264 -8.34 14.36 6.39
CA PRO A 264 -9.40 13.81 7.24
C PRO A 264 -10.10 14.86 8.10
N ALA A 265 -9.34 15.82 8.64
CA ALA A 265 -9.88 16.88 9.49
C ALA A 265 -10.79 17.86 8.75
N ARG A 266 -10.69 17.95 7.41
CA ARG A 266 -11.46 18.89 6.57
C ARG A 266 -12.50 18.21 5.70
N HIS A 267 -12.45 16.89 5.57
CA HIS A 267 -13.24 16.14 4.58
C HIS A 267 -13.05 16.68 3.15
N GLU A 268 -11.84 17.11 2.84
CA GLU A 268 -11.46 17.75 1.58
C GLU A 268 -10.44 16.89 0.83
N ASP A 269 -10.45 17.05 -0.49
CA ASP A 269 -9.43 16.52 -1.40
C ASP A 269 -8.51 17.68 -1.84
N LEU A 270 -7.24 17.59 -1.47
CA LEU A 270 -6.20 18.50 -1.94
C LEU A 270 -5.57 17.93 -3.21
N VAL A 271 -5.73 18.66 -4.31
CA VAL A 271 -5.12 18.31 -5.59
C VAL A 271 -3.76 19.01 -5.71
N LEU A 272 -2.69 18.22 -5.75
CA LEU A 272 -1.38 18.67 -6.20
C LEU A 272 -1.33 18.44 -7.72
N GLY A 273 -1.44 19.53 -8.47
CA GLY A 273 -1.18 19.56 -9.90
C GLY A 273 0.15 20.26 -10.15
N ASP A 274 0.88 19.82 -11.17
CA ASP A 274 1.95 20.66 -11.74
C ASP A 274 1.30 21.91 -12.35
N GLY A 275 1.64 23.08 -11.81
CA GLY A 275 1.46 24.36 -12.48
C GLY A 275 2.49 24.58 -13.57
#